data_AF-A0A922LMM2-F1
#
_entry.id   AF-A0A922LMM2-F1
#
_cell.length_a   1.000
_cell.length_b   1.000
_cell.length_c   1.000
_cell.angle_alpha   90.00
_cell.angle_beta   90.00
_cell.angle_gamma   90.00
#
_symmetry.space_group_name_H-M   'P 1'
#
loop_
_entity.id
_entity.type
_entity.pdbx_description
1 polymer ?
#
loop_
_entity_poly.entity_id
_entity_poly.type
_entity_poly.pdbx_seq_one_letter_code
_entity_poly.pdbx_strand_id
1 'polypeptide(L)'
;MFEGNILHLRDSVEQFIKEKNYSVKKNKEAKSSVIYSPLSRVLSKITVNYLGCDDGFDQICQSARYLSTSASTLTDEKVNQTIAELTKVPDVDLTIHCGFSSSFSGLLPWQSRFSEFIQCPSVRGLRLSDFHQIVCRFGMVKQRWGR
;
A
#
# COMPACT_ATOMS: atom_id res chain seq x y z
N MET A 1 -0.24 -17.32 13.92
CA MET A 1 -1.56 -17.87 13.56
C MET A 1 -2.46 -16.73 13.09
N PHE A 2 -2.25 -16.20 11.87
CA PHE A 2 -3.06 -15.09 11.29
C PHE A 2 -3.26 -15.21 9.75
N GLU A 3 -2.70 -16.22 9.10
CA GLU A 3 -2.74 -16.35 7.62
C GLU A 3 -4.15 -16.58 7.05
N GLY A 4 -5.11 -17.05 7.86
CA GLY A 4 -6.46 -17.37 7.39
C GLY A 4 -7.36 -16.17 7.03
N ASN A 5 -7.12 -14.98 7.62
CA ASN A 5 -8.04 -13.84 7.46
C ASN A 5 -7.81 -13.02 6.18
N ILE A 6 -6.58 -12.94 5.69
CA ILE A 6 -6.26 -12.13 4.50
C ILE A 6 -6.79 -12.80 3.22
N LEU A 7 -6.77 -14.14 3.17
CA LEU A 7 -7.27 -14.89 2.02
C LEU A 7 -8.80 -14.79 1.88
N HIS A 8 -9.55 -14.83 2.98
CA HIS A 8 -11.01 -14.63 2.95
C HIS A 8 -11.43 -13.21 2.51
N LEU A 9 -10.67 -12.18 2.91
CA LEU A 9 -10.88 -10.81 2.47
C LEU A 9 -10.63 -10.66 0.97
N ARG A 10 -9.57 -11.31 0.46
CA ARG A 10 -9.26 -11.38 -0.96
C ARG A 10 -10.42 -11.98 -1.76
N ASP A 11 -11.02 -13.08 -1.31
CA ASP A 11 -12.14 -13.74 -2.00
C ASP A 11 -13.38 -12.83 -2.06
N SER A 12 -13.64 -12.07 -0.99
CA SER A 12 -14.75 -11.09 -0.95
C SER A 12 -14.54 -9.93 -1.91
N VAL A 13 -13.31 -9.43 -2.02
CA VAL A 13 -12.93 -8.38 -2.98
C VAL A 13 -13.02 -8.90 -4.42
N GLU A 14 -12.52 -10.11 -4.68
CA GLU A 14 -12.61 -10.74 -6.01
C GLU A 14 -14.07 -10.95 -6.45
N GLN A 15 -14.97 -11.32 -5.52
CA GLN A 15 -16.39 -11.45 -5.80
C GLN A 15 -17.06 -10.11 -6.14
N PHE A 16 -16.83 -9.07 -5.33
CA PHE A 16 -17.35 -7.72 -5.61
C PHE A 16 -16.87 -7.17 -6.95
N ILE A 17 -15.65 -7.50 -7.35
CA ILE A 17 -15.03 -7.01 -8.58
C ILE A 17 -15.59 -7.70 -9.83
N LYS A 18 -15.94 -8.99 -9.74
CA LYS A 18 -16.64 -9.69 -10.83
C LYS A 18 -17.98 -9.00 -11.15
N GLU A 19 -18.69 -8.52 -10.13
CA GLU A 19 -19.95 -7.79 -10.30
C GLU A 19 -19.78 -6.42 -10.96
N LYS A 20 -18.56 -5.87 -10.98
CA LYS A 20 -18.25 -4.52 -11.50
C LYS A 20 -17.55 -4.49 -12.86
N ASN A 21 -17.57 -5.60 -13.62
CA ASN A 21 -16.97 -5.70 -14.97
C ASN A 21 -15.45 -5.42 -15.01
N TYR A 22 -14.72 -5.96 -14.04
CA TYR A 22 -13.25 -5.95 -14.03
C TYR A 22 -12.70 -7.36 -14.29
N SER A 23 -11.59 -7.42 -15.03
CA SER A 23 -10.77 -8.62 -15.16
C SER A 23 -9.68 -8.65 -14.08
N VAL A 24 -9.43 -9.83 -13.51
CA VAL A 24 -8.49 -10.02 -12.40
C VAL A 24 -7.26 -10.77 -12.90
N LYS A 25 -6.06 -10.27 -12.58
CA LYS A 25 -4.79 -10.96 -12.81
C LYS A 25 -3.92 -10.91 -11.57
N LYS A 26 -3.36 -12.05 -11.14
CA LYS A 26 -2.31 -12.06 -10.13
C LYS A 26 -1.04 -11.47 -10.74
N ASN A 27 -0.41 -10.54 -10.03
CA ASN A 27 0.89 -10.03 -10.43
C ASN A 27 1.93 -11.13 -10.14
N LYS A 28 2.72 -11.51 -11.15
CA LYS A 28 3.76 -12.55 -10.99
C LYS A 28 5.01 -12.02 -10.28
N GLU A 29 5.20 -10.70 -10.27
CA GLU A 29 6.42 -10.05 -9.79
C GLU A 29 6.35 -9.66 -8.31
N ALA A 30 5.15 -9.68 -7.70
CA ALA A 30 4.95 -9.32 -6.30
C ALA A 30 4.08 -10.37 -5.60
N LYS A 31 4.60 -10.90 -4.48
CA LYS A 31 4.11 -12.10 -3.77
C LYS A 31 2.62 -12.04 -3.40
N SER A 32 2.09 -10.84 -3.17
CA SER A 32 0.71 -10.60 -2.74
C SER A 32 0.05 -9.42 -3.47
N SER A 33 0.27 -9.29 -4.78
CA SER A 33 -0.28 -8.20 -5.59
C SER A 33 -1.31 -8.70 -6.62
N VAL A 34 -2.42 -8.00 -6.75
CA VAL A 34 -3.51 -8.30 -7.68
C VAL A 34 -3.81 -7.07 -8.52
N ILE A 35 -3.88 -7.26 -9.84
CA ILE A 35 -4.17 -6.21 -10.81
C ILE A 35 -5.59 -6.40 -11.31
N TYR A 36 -6.41 -5.38 -11.14
CA TYR A 36 -7.78 -5.29 -11.61
C TYR A 36 -7.83 -4.36 -12.82
N SER A 37 -8.09 -4.94 -13.99
CA SER A 37 -8.19 -4.20 -15.25
C SER A 37 -9.65 -4.05 -15.65
N PRO A 38 -10.17 -2.82 -15.76
CA PRO A 38 -11.57 -2.61 -16.16
C PRO A 38 -11.78 -3.10 -17.60
N LEU A 39 -12.98 -3.61 -17.87
CA LEU A 39 -13.38 -3.91 -19.25
C LEU A 39 -13.71 -2.64 -20.05
N SER A 40 -14.08 -1.56 -19.35
CA SER A 40 -14.26 -0.23 -19.92
C SER A 40 -12.92 0.48 -20.13
N ARG A 41 -12.77 1.16 -21.28
CA ARG A 41 -11.56 1.95 -21.62
C ARG A 41 -11.45 3.27 -20.87
N VAL A 42 -12.51 3.71 -20.18
CA VAL A 42 -12.56 5.00 -19.46
C VAL A 42 -11.95 4.90 -18.06
N LEU A 43 -11.97 3.70 -17.49
CA LEU A 43 -11.48 3.46 -16.13
C LEU A 43 -10.01 3.05 -16.14
N SER A 44 -9.27 3.45 -15.11
CA SER A 44 -7.89 3.05 -14.91
C SER A 44 -7.78 1.66 -14.27
N LYS A 45 -6.63 1.01 -14.49
CA LYS A 45 -6.26 -0.21 -13.78
C LYS A 45 -6.05 0.09 -12.30
N ILE A 46 -6.46 -0.83 -11.43
CA ILE A 46 -6.27 -0.74 -9.99
C ILE A 46 -5.35 -1.88 -9.56
N THR A 47 -4.29 -1.56 -8.82
CA THR A 47 -3.40 -2.55 -8.23
C THR A 47 -3.64 -2.60 -6.73
N VAL A 48 -3.92 -3.79 -6.19
CA VAL A 48 -4.10 -4.02 -4.75
C VAL A 48 -2.96 -4.89 -4.26
N ASN A 49 -2.17 -4.35 -3.33
CA ASN A 49 -1.11 -5.07 -2.64
C ASN A 49 -1.61 -5.45 -1.24
N TYR A 50 -1.63 -6.75 -0.94
CA TYR A 50 -1.98 -7.27 0.38
C TYR A 50 -0.69 -7.42 1.18
N LEU A 51 -0.52 -6.60 2.20
CA LEU A 51 0.71 -6.54 2.99
C LEU A 51 0.48 -7.06 4.41
N GLY A 52 1.48 -7.74 4.95
CA GLY A 52 1.56 -8.22 6.33
C GLY A 52 2.62 -7.48 7.15
N CYS A 53 2.84 -7.94 8.39
CA CYS A 53 3.85 -7.35 9.28
C CYS A 53 5.29 -7.52 8.74
N ASP A 54 5.52 -8.56 7.94
CA ASP A 54 6.82 -8.86 7.34
C ASP A 54 7.13 -7.95 6.12
N ASP A 55 6.14 -7.17 5.65
CA ASP A 55 6.31 -6.27 4.50
C ASP A 55 6.79 -4.85 4.87
N GLY A 56 7.27 -4.72 6.11
CA GLY A 56 7.77 -3.47 6.68
C GLY A 56 9.28 -3.48 6.89
N PHE A 57 9.68 -3.51 8.16
CA PHE A 57 11.09 -3.46 8.57
C PHE A 57 11.94 -4.59 7.99
N ASP A 58 11.39 -5.78 7.81
CA ASP A 58 12.14 -6.92 7.25
C ASP A 58 12.63 -6.62 5.83
N GLN A 59 11.85 -5.92 5.01
CA GLN A 59 12.25 -5.52 3.66
C GLN A 59 13.35 -4.45 3.68
N ILE A 60 13.32 -3.53 4.65
CA ILE A 60 14.42 -2.58 4.89
C ILE A 60 15.69 -3.32 5.30
N CYS A 61 15.60 -4.26 6.24
CA CYS A 61 16.74 -5.06 6.67
C CYS A 61 17.34 -5.86 5.52
N GLN A 62 16.51 -6.45 4.66
CA GLN A 62 16.97 -7.15 3.45
C GLN A 62 17.67 -6.21 2.47
N SER A 63 17.13 -5.01 2.27
CA SER A 63 17.74 -3.97 1.44
C SER A 63 19.11 -3.57 1.97
N ALA A 64 19.22 -3.34 3.29
CA ALA A 64 20.48 -3.00 3.94
C ALA A 64 21.53 -4.12 3.80
N ARG A 65 21.14 -5.39 3.98
CA ARG A 65 22.04 -6.54 3.76
C ARG A 65 22.52 -6.60 2.32
N TYR A 66 21.62 -6.45 1.34
CA TYR A 66 21.98 -6.45 -0.07
C TYR A 66 22.99 -5.35 -0.39
N LEU A 67 22.71 -4.12 0.04
CA LEU A 67 23.59 -2.97 -0.16
C LEU A 67 24.94 -3.16 0.54
N SER A 68 24.99 -3.77 1.72
CA SER A 68 26.25 -4.03 2.44
C SER A 68 27.19 -4.97 1.70
N THR A 69 26.65 -5.84 0.84
CA THR A 69 27.44 -6.77 0.00
C THR A 69 27.84 -6.16 -1.33
N SER A 70 27.29 -4.99 -1.69
CA SER A 70 27.61 -4.31 -2.94
C SER A 70 28.89 -3.48 -2.78
N ALA A 71 29.81 -3.58 -3.74
CA ALA A 71 31.04 -2.77 -3.76
C ALA A 71 30.81 -1.32 -4.22
N SER A 72 29.55 -0.93 -4.47
CA SER A 72 29.18 0.41 -4.94
C SER A 72 29.08 1.40 -3.80
N THR A 73 29.37 2.67 -4.11
CA THR A 73 29.12 3.79 -3.19
C THR A 73 27.64 3.86 -2.82
N LEU A 74 27.35 4.02 -1.53
CA LEU A 74 26.00 4.17 -1.03
C LEU A 74 25.51 5.60 -1.32
N THR A 75 24.45 5.72 -2.12
CA THR A 75 23.75 6.99 -2.37
C THR A 75 22.27 6.85 -2.06
N ASP A 76 21.58 7.96 -1.81
CA ASP A 76 20.15 7.98 -1.53
C ASP A 76 19.35 7.37 -2.69
N GLU A 77 19.73 7.64 -3.94
CA GLU A 77 19.10 7.07 -5.13
C GLU A 77 19.23 5.55 -5.14
N LYS A 78 20.41 5.02 -4.77
CA LYS A 78 20.65 3.58 -4.75
C LYS A 78 19.82 2.90 -3.66
N VAL A 79 19.74 3.50 -2.47
CA VAL A 79 18.90 3.01 -1.38
C VAL A 79 17.44 3.00 -1.80
N ASN A 80 16.94 4.12 -2.36
CA ASN A 80 15.57 4.24 -2.84
C ASN A 80 15.25 3.18 -3.92
N GLN A 81 16.14 3.00 -4.89
CA GLN A 81 15.97 2.02 -5.96
C GLN A 81 15.91 0.59 -5.40
N THR A 82 16.85 0.22 -4.52
CA THR A 82 16.88 -1.13 -3.93
C THR A 82 15.63 -1.43 -3.11
N ILE A 83 15.18 -0.49 -2.29
CA ILE A 83 13.95 -0.66 -1.50
C ILE A 83 12.74 -0.75 -2.44
N ALA A 84 12.62 0.11 -3.45
CA ALA A 84 11.52 0.04 -4.42
C ALA A 84 11.50 -1.28 -5.20
N GLU A 85 12.68 -1.80 -5.56
CA GLU A 85 12.80 -3.06 -6.28
C GLU A 85 12.43 -4.28 -5.43
N LEU A 86 12.75 -4.28 -4.14
CA LEU A 86 12.42 -5.38 -3.22
C LEU A 86 10.96 -5.33 -2.76
N THR A 87 10.44 -4.13 -2.50
CA THR A 87 9.08 -3.94 -1.98
C THR A 87 8.03 -4.03 -3.08
N LYS A 88 8.35 -3.54 -4.30
CA LYS A 88 7.39 -3.36 -5.42
C LYS A 88 6.15 -2.55 -5.05
N VAL A 89 6.22 -1.73 -4.00
CA VAL A 89 5.15 -0.85 -3.53
C VAL A 89 5.59 0.60 -3.78
N PRO A 90 4.75 1.43 -4.44
CA PRO A 90 5.06 2.85 -4.62
C PRO A 90 5.00 3.61 -3.29
N ASP A 91 5.55 4.82 -3.28
CA ASP A 91 5.34 5.76 -2.19
C ASP A 91 3.84 5.98 -1.95
N VAL A 92 3.45 6.14 -0.67
CA VAL A 92 2.06 6.21 -0.25
C VAL A 92 1.68 7.64 0.05
N ASP A 93 0.83 8.24 -0.77
CA ASP A 93 0.40 9.64 -0.57
C ASP A 93 -0.63 9.79 0.56
N LEU A 94 -1.54 8.83 0.72
CA LEU A 94 -2.62 8.85 1.72
C LEU A 94 -2.69 7.53 2.47
N THR A 95 -2.60 7.59 3.79
CA THR A 95 -2.83 6.47 4.71
C THR A 95 -4.11 6.70 5.51
N ILE A 96 -5.08 5.82 5.33
CA ILE A 96 -6.32 5.82 6.12
C ILE A 96 -6.14 4.86 7.30
N HIS A 97 -5.89 5.41 8.48
CA HIS A 97 -5.64 4.62 9.68
C HIS A 97 -6.95 4.29 10.39
N CYS A 98 -7.34 3.02 10.39
CA CYS A 98 -8.60 2.58 10.98
C CYS A 98 -8.41 2.06 12.41
N GLY A 99 -9.12 2.64 13.38
CA GLY A 99 -9.08 2.27 14.80
C GLY A 99 -8.52 3.36 15.71
N PHE A 100 -8.35 3.00 16.99
CA PHE A 100 -7.89 3.92 18.04
C PHE A 100 -6.40 3.78 18.39
N SER A 101 -5.70 2.80 17.80
CA SER A 101 -4.24 2.72 17.88
C SER A 101 -3.61 3.97 17.25
N SER A 102 -2.48 4.42 17.77
CA SER A 102 -1.64 5.45 17.13
C SER A 102 -0.40 4.85 16.44
N SER A 103 -0.31 3.52 16.36
CA SER A 103 0.83 2.80 15.79
C SER A 103 0.47 2.14 14.46
N PHE A 104 1.39 2.26 13.49
CA PHE A 104 1.34 1.62 12.18
C PHE A 104 1.99 0.24 12.16
N SER A 105 2.43 -0.27 13.32
CA SER A 105 3.01 -1.61 13.49
C SER A 105 4.16 -1.93 12.51
N GLY A 106 4.90 -0.90 12.08
CA GLY A 106 6.05 -1.05 11.20
C GLY A 106 5.73 -1.29 9.73
N LEU A 107 4.49 -1.06 9.27
CA LEU A 107 4.12 -1.23 7.87
C LEU A 107 4.62 -0.06 7.00
N LEU A 108 5.27 -0.38 5.87
CA LEU A 108 5.75 0.58 4.85
C LEU A 108 6.50 1.82 5.38
N PRO A 109 7.47 1.67 6.29
CA PRO A 109 8.16 2.81 6.91
C PRO A 109 8.91 3.69 5.90
N TRP A 110 9.41 3.12 4.80
CA TRP A 110 10.12 3.89 3.76
C TRP A 110 9.14 4.63 2.84
N GLN A 111 8.14 3.91 2.32
CA GLN A 111 7.17 4.41 1.34
C GLN A 111 6.22 5.46 1.93
N SER A 112 6.04 5.44 3.26
CA SER A 112 5.12 6.35 3.96
C SER A 112 5.78 7.64 4.45
N ARG A 113 7.03 7.91 4.06
CA ARG A 113 7.83 9.06 4.55
C ARG A 113 7.15 10.42 4.37
N PHE A 114 6.23 10.52 3.43
CA PHE A 114 5.46 11.74 3.14
C PHE A 114 3.96 11.49 3.06
N SER A 115 3.50 10.35 3.59
CA SER A 115 2.09 10.01 3.58
C SER A 115 1.30 10.97 4.46
N GLU A 116 0.15 11.41 3.96
CA GLU A 116 -0.84 12.09 4.78
C GLU A 116 -1.66 11.06 5.54
N PHE A 117 -1.71 11.20 6.86
CA PHE A 117 -2.40 10.25 7.73
C PHE A 117 -3.77 10.80 8.14
N ILE A 118 -4.84 10.10 7.72
CA ILE A 118 -6.21 10.44 8.12
C ILE A 118 -6.77 9.28 8.93
N GLN A 119 -7.13 9.57 10.19
CA GLN A 119 -7.72 8.58 11.08
C GLN A 119 -9.21 8.37 10.75
N CYS A 120 -9.60 7.11 10.74
CA CYS A 120 -10.98 6.64 10.67
C CYS A 120 -11.26 5.78 11.92
N PRO A 121 -12.34 6.01 12.69
CA PRO A 121 -12.57 5.24 13.93
C PRO A 121 -12.73 3.73 13.72
N SER A 122 -13.30 3.29 12.58
CA SER A 122 -13.59 1.88 12.31
C SER A 122 -13.82 1.63 10.82
N VAL A 123 -13.36 0.48 10.33
CA VAL A 123 -13.76 -0.03 9.00
C VAL A 123 -15.21 -0.54 8.99
N ARG A 124 -15.72 -1.01 10.13
CA ARG A 124 -17.11 -1.47 10.26
C ARG A 124 -18.03 -0.25 10.24
N GLY A 125 -18.95 -0.23 9.29
CA GLY A 125 -19.91 0.86 9.11
C GLY A 125 -19.39 2.07 8.33
N LEU A 126 -18.21 1.97 7.70
CA LEU A 126 -17.70 3.02 6.83
C LEU A 126 -18.61 3.17 5.60
N ARG A 127 -19.31 4.29 5.48
CA ARG A 127 -20.17 4.58 4.33
C ARG A 127 -19.36 5.26 3.22
N LEU A 128 -19.89 5.22 2.01
CA LEU A 128 -19.30 5.93 0.87
C LEU A 128 -19.13 7.43 1.13
N SER A 129 -20.09 8.06 1.83
CA SER A 129 -20.01 9.47 2.22
C SER A 129 -18.81 9.75 3.13
N ASP A 130 -18.52 8.83 4.05
CA ASP A 130 -17.44 8.98 5.02
C ASP A 130 -16.08 8.83 4.30
N PHE A 131 -15.97 7.85 3.38
CA PHE A 131 -14.80 7.71 2.52
C PHE A 131 -14.59 8.94 1.60
N HIS A 132 -15.67 9.45 1.00
CA HIS A 132 -15.61 10.66 0.17
C HIS A 132 -15.11 11.86 0.96
N GLN A 133 -15.56 12.03 2.21
CA GLN A 133 -15.08 13.11 3.09
C GLN A 133 -13.59 12.98 3.40
N ILE A 134 -13.08 11.75 3.60
CA ILE A 134 -11.64 11.49 3.77
C ILE A 134 -10.85 11.93 2.54
N VAL A 135 -11.30 11.54 1.34
CA VAL A 135 -10.63 11.90 0.08
C VAL A 135 -10.69 13.41 -0.17
N CYS A 136 -11.83 14.06 0.08
CA CYS A 136 -11.94 15.52 -0.01
C CYS A 136 -10.98 16.22 0.96
N ARG A 137 -10.88 15.73 2.21
CA ARG A 137 -9.94 16.27 3.20
C ARG A 137 -8.50 16.13 2.73
N PHE A 138 -8.12 14.97 2.20
CA PHE A 138 -6.80 14.75 1.61
C PHE A 138 -6.53 15.74 0.47
N GLY A 139 -7.50 15.96 -0.42
CA GLY A 139 -7.37 16.93 -1.53
C GLY A 139 -7.19 18.39 -1.10
N MET A 140 -7.45 18.73 0.17
CA MET A 140 -7.20 20.06 0.73
C MET A 140 -5.85 20.19 1.42
N VAL A 141 -5.10 19.10 1.58
CA VAL A 141 -3.80 19.11 2.25
C VAL A 141 -2.76 19.81 1.37
N LYS A 142 -1.89 20.60 2.01
CA LYS A 142 -0.74 21.25 1.36
C LYS A 142 0.55 20.66 1.92
N GLN A 143 1.19 19.79 1.14
CA GLN A 143 2.50 19.24 1.49
C GLN A 143 3.59 20.30 1.27
N ARG A 144 4.34 20.59 2.33
CA ARG A 144 5.38 21.62 2.34
C ARG A 144 6.79 21.06 2.28
N TRP A 145 6.96 19.75 2.44
CA TRP A 145 8.24 19.05 2.30
C TRP A 145 9.39 19.71 3.10
N GLY A 146 9.07 20.27 4.26
CA GLY A 146 10.03 20.97 5.13
C GLY A 146 10.37 22.42 4.75
N ARG A 147 9.61 23.07 3.86
CA ARG A 147 9.77 24.48 3.46
C ARG A 147 8.64 25.37 3.94
#